data_AF-A0A2M8Q8A8-F1
#
_entry.id   AF-A0A2M8Q8A8-F1
#
_cell.length_a   1.000
_cell.length_b   1.000
_cell.length_c   1.000
_cell.angle_alpha   90.00
_cell.angle_beta   90.00
_cell.angle_gamma   90.00
#
_symmetry.space_group_name_H-M   'P 1'
#
loop_
_entity.id
_entity.type
_entity.pdbx_description
1 polymer ?
#
loop_
_entity_poly.entity_id
_entity_poly.type
_entity_poly.pdbx_seq_one_letter_code
_entity_poly.pdbx_strand_id
1 'polypeptide(L)'
;MTLIEQLIGLVFLFAAAFIGGAINAVAGGGSLIAFPALVVFGVDKIIANATNTAALWPGTVGSVWAYREDLKPLVNLLILLLAPSFVGGLLGALLLTRTPPELFGRIVP
;
A
#
# COMPACT_ATOMS: atom_id res chain seq x y z
N MET A 1 13.11 -21.71 -11.76
CA MET A 1 13.65 -20.42 -11.31
C MET A 1 14.91 -20.70 -10.51
N THR A 2 16.03 -20.14 -10.91
CA THR A 2 17.32 -20.33 -10.21
C THR A 2 17.35 -19.50 -8.92
N LEU A 3 18.19 -19.88 -7.94
CA LEU A 3 18.36 -19.12 -6.69
C LEU A 3 18.73 -17.65 -6.95
N ILE A 4 19.52 -17.41 -8.00
CA ILE A 4 19.94 -16.07 -8.43
C ILE A 4 18.75 -15.24 -8.89
N GLU A 5 17.84 -15.82 -9.69
CA GLU A 5 16.62 -15.13 -10.13
C GLU A 5 15.71 -14.75 -8.96
N GLN A 6 15.61 -15.62 -7.95
CA GLN A 6 14.83 -15.34 -6.74
C GLN A 6 15.44 -14.18 -5.93
N LEU A 7 16.77 -14.18 -5.75
CA LEU A 7 17.47 -13.10 -5.05
C LEU A 7 17.31 -11.76 -5.76
N ILE A 8 17.45 -11.74 -7.08
CA ILE A 8 17.23 -10.53 -7.89
C ILE A 8 15.81 -10.02 -7.71
N GLY A 9 14.82 -10.93 -7.73
CA GLY A 9 13.42 -10.58 -7.51
C GLY A 9 13.15 -9.96 -6.13
N LEU A 10 13.71 -10.55 -5.07
CA LEU A 10 13.57 -10.01 -3.72
C LEU A 10 14.20 -8.63 -3.57
N VAL A 11 15.40 -8.41 -4.13
CA VAL A 11 16.06 -7.11 -4.12
C VAL A 11 15.23 -6.07 -4.88
N PHE A 12 14.68 -6.45 -6.03
CA PHE A 12 13.81 -5.57 -6.81
C PHE A 12 12.53 -5.20 -6.05
N LEU A 13 11.82 -6.19 -5.49
CA LEU A 13 10.60 -5.97 -4.72
C LEU A 13 10.88 -5.15 -3.46
N PHE A 14 12.01 -5.37 -2.80
CA PHE A 14 12.45 -4.56 -1.67
C PHE A 14 12.68 -3.11 -2.08
N ALA A 15 13.40 -2.86 -3.18
CA ALA A 15 13.63 -1.51 -3.69
C ALA A 15 12.30 -0.83 -4.08
N ALA A 16 11.39 -1.54 -4.75
CA ALA A 16 10.08 -1.04 -5.12
C ALA A 16 9.23 -0.70 -3.89
N ALA A 17 9.23 -1.55 -2.87
CA ALA A 17 8.52 -1.30 -1.61
C ALA A 17 9.13 -0.13 -0.83
N PHE A 18 10.46 0.00 -0.81
CA PHE A 18 11.17 1.09 -0.14
C PHE A 18 10.88 2.44 -0.81
N ILE A 19 11.04 2.51 -2.13
CA ILE A 19 10.77 3.73 -2.92
C ILE A 19 9.28 4.07 -2.86
N GLY A 20 8.41 3.07 -3.05
CA GLY A 20 6.97 3.23 -2.92
C GLY A 20 6.60 3.75 -1.54
N GLY A 21 7.19 3.20 -0.47
CA GLY A 21 6.99 3.65 0.91
C GLY A 21 7.40 5.10 1.11
N ALA A 22 8.57 5.50 0.60
CA ALA A 22 9.05 6.88 0.68
C ALA A 22 8.12 7.85 -0.07
N ILE A 23 7.68 7.51 -1.28
CA ILE A 23 6.72 8.31 -2.05
C ILE A 23 5.38 8.40 -1.32
N ASN A 24 4.89 7.27 -0.80
CA ASN A 24 3.64 7.22 -0.05
C ASN A 24 3.70 8.09 1.20
N ALA A 25 4.87 8.17 1.84
CA ALA A 25 5.05 8.97 3.04
C ALA A 25 5.00 10.48 2.77
N VAL A 26 5.43 10.93 1.58
CA VAL A 26 5.53 12.36 1.24
C VAL A 26 4.31 12.88 0.49
N ALA A 27 3.90 12.18 -0.58
CA ALA A 27 2.90 12.67 -1.53
C ALA A 27 1.64 11.79 -1.61
N GLY A 28 1.67 10.60 -1.01
CA GLY A 28 0.72 9.53 -1.31
C GLY A 28 0.97 8.91 -2.68
N GLY A 29 0.43 7.72 -2.92
CA GLY A 29 0.50 7.07 -4.25
C GLY A 29 1.65 6.08 -4.44
N GLY A 30 2.37 5.70 -3.38
CA GLY A 30 3.40 4.65 -3.46
C GLY A 30 2.94 3.32 -4.03
N SER A 31 1.61 3.07 -3.98
CA SER A 31 0.98 1.92 -4.61
C SER A 31 1.22 1.85 -6.11
N LEU A 32 1.39 2.98 -6.80
CA LEU A 32 1.70 3.01 -8.25
C LEU A 32 3.06 2.38 -8.57
N ILE A 33 3.93 2.20 -7.56
CA ILE A 33 5.22 1.53 -7.70
C ILE A 33 5.14 0.10 -7.17
N ALA A 34 4.74 -0.06 -5.91
CA ALA A 34 4.81 -1.35 -5.22
C ALA A 34 3.77 -2.37 -5.71
N PHE A 35 2.58 -1.94 -6.14
CA PHE A 35 1.56 -2.86 -6.68
C PHE A 35 1.95 -3.44 -8.05
N PRO A 36 2.29 -2.64 -9.09
CA PRO A 36 2.72 -3.20 -10.37
C PRO A 36 3.98 -4.06 -10.25
N ALA A 37 4.89 -3.72 -9.34
CA ALA A 37 6.06 -4.54 -9.06
C ALA A 37 5.67 -5.97 -8.62
N LEU A 38 4.72 -6.11 -7.70
CA LEU A 38 4.23 -7.43 -7.27
C LEU A 38 3.53 -8.19 -8.41
N VAL A 39 2.72 -7.49 -9.23
CA VAL A 39 2.00 -8.09 -10.37
C VAL A 39 2.97 -8.58 -11.44
N VAL A 40 4.04 -7.83 -11.75
CA VAL A 40 5.09 -8.25 -12.70
C VAL A 40 5.80 -9.52 -12.23
N PHE A 41 5.92 -9.70 -10.92
CA PHE A 41 6.47 -10.93 -10.32
C PHE A 41 5.46 -12.08 -10.20
N GLY A 42 4.28 -11.94 -10.80
CA GLY A 42 3.27 -13.00 -10.88
C GLY A 42 2.41 -13.15 -9.63
N VAL A 43 2.45 -12.19 -8.70
CA VAL A 43 1.56 -12.20 -7.54
C VAL A 43 0.14 -11.88 -8.01
N ASP A 44 -0.81 -12.72 -7.60
CA ASP A 44 -2.24 -12.52 -7.84
C ASP A 44 -2.69 -11.12 -7.43
N LYS A 45 -3.48 -10.43 -8.27
CA LYS A 45 -3.78 -9.00 -8.09
C LYS A 45 -4.43 -8.69 -6.74
N ILE A 46 -5.26 -9.58 -6.20
CA ILE A 46 -5.87 -9.42 -4.87
C ILE A 46 -4.80 -9.47 -3.78
N ILE A 47 -3.92 -10.48 -3.83
CA ILE A 47 -2.82 -10.64 -2.86
C ILE A 47 -1.79 -9.52 -3.02
N ALA A 48 -1.50 -9.11 -4.25
CA ALA A 48 -0.60 -8.01 -4.56
C ALA A 48 -1.11 -6.69 -3.96
N ASN A 49 -2.42 -6.41 -4.04
CA ASN A 49 -3.00 -5.21 -3.44
C ASN A 49 -2.94 -5.23 -1.91
N ALA A 50 -3.26 -6.37 -1.29
CA ALA A 50 -3.17 -6.54 0.16
C ALA A 50 -1.72 -6.38 0.65
N THR A 51 -0.77 -7.02 -0.04
CA THR A 51 0.67 -6.95 0.27
C THR A 51 1.20 -5.54 0.09
N ASN A 52 0.83 -4.85 -0.99
CA ASN A 52 1.18 -3.46 -1.22
C ASN A 52 0.71 -2.56 -0.07
N THR A 53 -0.54 -2.69 0.36
CA THR A 53 -1.09 -1.90 1.47
C THR A 53 -0.32 -2.15 2.76
N ALA A 54 0.00 -3.42 3.07
CA ALA A 54 0.81 -3.78 4.23
C ALA A 54 2.25 -3.25 4.15
N ALA A 55 2.86 -3.28 2.96
CA ALA A 55 4.23 -2.82 2.75
C ALA A 55 4.38 -1.30 2.88
N LEU A 56 3.36 -0.53 2.50
CA LEU A 56 3.41 0.95 2.54
C LEU A 56 3.02 1.55 3.90
N TRP A 57 2.31 0.78 4.74
CA TRP A 57 1.87 1.20 6.07
C TRP A 57 2.98 1.81 6.96
N PRO A 58 4.25 1.32 6.97
CA PRO A 58 5.26 1.88 7.87
C PRO A 58 5.65 3.29 7.43
N GLY A 59 5.58 3.56 6.12
CA GLY A 59 5.79 4.89 5.56
C GLY A 59 4.78 5.89 6.12
N THR A 60 3.50 5.49 6.23
CA THR A 60 2.46 6.33 6.82
C THR A 60 2.69 6.60 8.31
N VAL A 61 3.15 5.61 9.08
CA VAL A 61 3.56 5.81 10.48
C VAL A 61 4.73 6.79 10.56
N GLY A 62 5.71 6.66 9.66
CA GLY A 62 6.82 7.59 9.50
C GLY A 62 6.34 9.02 9.22
N SER A 63 5.36 9.21 8.33
CA SER A 63 4.78 10.52 8.05
C SER A 63 4.11 11.14 9.27
N VAL A 64 3.32 10.36 10.02
CA VAL A 64 2.66 10.86 11.23
C VAL A 64 3.70 11.33 12.25
N TRP A 65 4.80 10.59 12.41
CA TRP A 65 5.90 11.03 13.27
C TRP A 65 6.54 12.32 12.74
N ALA A 66 6.94 12.31 11.46
CA ALA A 66 7.68 13.41 10.83
C ALA A 66 6.88 14.73 10.89
N TYR A 67 5.60 14.68 10.55
CA TYR A 67 4.69 15.82 10.51
C TYR A 67 3.91 16.03 11.81
N ARG A 68 4.30 15.40 12.93
CA ARG A 68 3.53 15.45 14.19
C ARG A 68 3.26 16.87 14.70
N GLU A 69 4.21 17.78 14.50
CA GLU A 69 4.07 19.18 14.94
C GLU A 69 3.04 19.92 14.08
N ASP A 70 3.01 19.63 12.77
CA ASP A 70 2.02 20.18 11.82
C ASP A 70 0.63 19.58 12.03
N LEU A 71 0.55 18.35 12.54
CA LEU A 71 -0.70 17.63 12.82
C LEU A 71 -1.35 18.00 14.16
N LYS A 72 -0.59 18.53 15.13
CA LYS A 72 -1.09 18.91 16.47
C LYS A 72 -2.33 19.83 16.40
N PRO A 73 -2.34 20.91 15.59
CA PRO A 73 -3.51 21.79 15.48
C PRO A 73 -4.76 21.09 14.89
N LEU A 74 -4.58 19.96 14.20
CA LEU A 74 -5.63 19.23 13.48
C LEU A 74 -6.16 18.02 14.25
N VAL A 75 -5.73 17.80 15.50
CA VAL A 75 -6.05 16.57 16.25
C VAL A 75 -7.55 16.27 16.34
N ASN A 76 -8.39 17.28 16.51
CA ASN A 76 -9.85 17.09 16.55
C ASN A 76 -10.42 16.61 15.20
N LEU A 77 -9.88 17.13 14.10
CA LEU A 77 -10.25 16.69 12.75
C LEU A 77 -9.76 15.25 12.50
N LEU A 78 -8.55 14.91 12.95
CA LEU A 78 -8.02 13.54 12.82
C LEU A 78 -8.87 12.52 13.59
N ILE A 79 -9.31 12.87 14.80
CA ILE A 79 -10.22 12.03 15.60
C ILE A 79 -11.57 11.87 14.89
N LEU A 80 -12.12 12.94 14.33
CA LEU A 80 -13.37 12.90 13.55
C LEU A 80 -13.24 11.99 12.32
N LEU A 81 -12.08 12.02 11.64
CA LEU A 81 -11.81 11.21 10.46
C LEU A 81 -11.49 9.75 10.77
N LEU A 82 -11.17 9.41 12.02
CA LEU A 82 -10.81 8.04 12.41
C LEU A 82 -11.92 7.03 12.10
N ALA A 83 -13.17 7.37 12.45
CA ALA A 83 -14.33 6.51 12.21
C ALA A 83 -14.59 6.27 10.71
N PRO A 84 -14.76 7.29 9.84
CA PRO A 84 -14.96 7.06 8.41
C PRO A 84 -13.76 6.41 7.74
N SER A 85 -12.51 6.69 8.14
CA SER A 85 -11.33 6.00 7.62
C SER A 85 -11.32 4.52 7.98
N PHE A 86 -11.67 4.16 9.21
CA PHE A 86 -11.76 2.77 9.64
C PHE A 86 -12.87 2.02 8.89
N VAL A 87 -14.06 2.61 8.82
CA VAL A 87 -15.21 2.02 8.11
C VAL A 87 -14.89 1.86 6.62
N GLY A 88 -14.32 2.88 5.98
CA GLY A 88 -13.93 2.83 4.57
C GLY A 88 -12.86 1.78 4.30
N GLY A 89 -11.82 1.69 5.14
CA GLY A 89 -10.78 0.68 5.04
C GLY A 89 -11.33 -0.74 5.20
N LEU A 90 -12.21 -0.97 6.18
CA LEU A 90 -12.84 -2.26 6.41
C LEU A 90 -13.75 -2.66 5.25
N LEU A 91 -14.61 -1.76 4.78
CA LEU A 91 -15.47 -2.00 3.63
C LEU A 91 -14.66 -2.28 2.36
N GLY A 92 -13.59 -1.52 2.12
CA GLY A 92 -12.67 -1.74 1.00
C GLY A 92 -12.01 -3.11 1.04
N ALA A 93 -11.51 -3.54 2.21
CA ALA A 93 -10.91 -4.86 2.39
C ALA A 93 -11.94 -6.00 2.17
N LEU A 94 -13.15 -5.84 2.69
CA LEU A 94 -14.24 -6.80 2.47
C LEU A 94 -14.63 -6.88 0.99
N LEU A 95 -14.77 -5.73 0.32
CA LEU A 95 -15.05 -5.70 -1.12
C LEU A 95 -13.94 -6.38 -1.92
N LEU A 96 -12.67 -6.08 -1.61
CA LEU A 96 -11.52 -6.69 -2.28
C LEU A 96 -11.56 -8.22 -2.19
N THR A 97 -11.79 -8.77 -0.99
CA THR A 97 -11.83 -10.23 -0.78
C THR A 97 -13.04 -10.93 -1.41
N ARG A 98 -14.09 -10.19 -1.75
CA ARG A 98 -15.31 -10.72 -2.38
C ARG A 98 -15.38 -10.45 -3.88
N THR A 99 -14.46 -9.67 -4.42
CA THR A 99 -14.42 -9.32 -5.84
C THR A 99 -13.73 -10.44 -6.64
N PRO A 100 -14.32 -10.91 -7.76
CA PRO A 100 -13.66 -11.86 -8.64
C PRO A 100 -12.33 -11.33 -9.19
N PRO A 101 -11.26 -12.13 -9.25
CA PRO A 101 -9.95 -11.69 -9.73
C PRO A 101 -9.98 -11.06 -11.12
N GLU A 102 -10.82 -11.55 -12.03
CA GLU A 102 -10.94 -11.00 -13.39
C GLU A 102 -11.54 -9.60 -13.38
N LEU A 103 -12.56 -9.37 -12.54
CA LEU A 103 -13.19 -8.07 -12.40
C LEU A 103 -12.23 -7.08 -11.75
N PHE A 104 -11.59 -7.47 -10.63
CA PHE A 104 -10.59 -6.64 -9.97
C PHE A 104 -9.46 -6.28 -10.94
N GLY A 105 -9.00 -7.24 -11.72
CA GLY A 105 -7.94 -7.06 -12.70
C GLY A 105 -8.24 -6.11 -13.86
N ARG A 106 -9.51 -5.78 -14.13
CA ARG A 106 -9.93 -4.78 -15.12
C ARG A 106 -10.02 -3.36 -14.55
N ILE A 107 -10.15 -3.24 -13.23
CA ILE A 107 -10.39 -1.96 -12.53
C ILE A 107 -9.08 -1.36 -12.03
N VAL A 108 -8.14 -2.21 -11.59
CA VAL A 108 -6.85 -1.74 -11.08
C VAL A 108 -5.96 -1.14 -12.16
N PRO A 109 -5.15 -0.12 -11.81
CA PRO A 109 -4.16 0.48 -12.70
C PRO A 109 -3.03 -0.48 -13.08
#